data_AF-A0A7V0NHN0-F1
#
_entry.id   AF-A0A7V0NHN0-F1
#
_cell.length_a   1.000
_cell.length_b   1.000
_cell.length_c   1.000
_cell.angle_alpha   90.00
_cell.angle_beta   90.00
_cell.angle_gamma   90.00
#
_symmetry.space_group_name_H-M   'P 1'
#
loop_
_entity.id
_entity.type
_entity.pdbx_description
1 polymer ?
#
loop_
_entity_poly.entity_id
_entity_poly.type
_entity_poly.pdbx_seq_one_letter_code
_entity_poly.pdbx_strand_id
1 'polypeptide(L)'
;MKIPSPKRRRLTIALFRAPVLVGGDFIVVKVLPSPEGKSLLISVPKKCGKAVRRNRIRRIIREWFRLRWNQVPENISILVQTLPATTQLSKNKLSPSIRAELEKFFPEIIKYAETTHLSDKSSNLP
;
A
#
# COMPACT_ATOMS: atom_id res chain seq x y z
N MET A 1 -21.55 4.63 -11.82
CA MET A 1 -20.63 3.93 -10.89
C MET A 1 -19.80 2.95 -11.72
N LYS A 2 -18.49 3.19 -11.96
CA LYS A 2 -17.66 2.21 -12.72
C LYS A 2 -17.37 1.02 -11.80
N ILE A 3 -17.91 -0.15 -12.14
CA ILE A 3 -17.63 -1.39 -11.43
C ILE A 3 -16.20 -1.83 -11.85
N PRO A 4 -15.27 -2.05 -10.91
CA PRO A 4 -13.95 -2.55 -11.26
C PRO A 4 -14.06 -3.93 -11.91
N SER A 5 -13.20 -4.23 -12.88
CA SER A 5 -13.19 -5.53 -13.54
C SER A 5 -13.10 -6.67 -12.51
N PRO A 6 -13.71 -7.84 -12.77
CA PRO A 6 -13.73 -8.96 -11.83
C PRO A 6 -12.34 -9.34 -11.29
N LYS A 7 -11.31 -9.29 -12.16
CA LYS A 7 -9.90 -9.52 -11.78
C LYS A 7 -9.40 -8.50 -10.74
N ARG A 8 -9.61 -7.20 -10.98
CA ARG A 8 -9.23 -6.14 -10.04
C ARG A 8 -9.97 -6.26 -8.71
N ARG A 9 -11.23 -6.70 -8.74
CA ARG A 9 -12.01 -6.96 -7.52
C ARG A 9 -11.42 -8.12 -6.72
N ARG A 10 -11.04 -9.23 -7.37
CA ARG A 10 -10.41 -10.39 -6.71
C ARG A 10 -9.10 -9.99 -6.04
N LEU A 11 -8.22 -9.28 -6.75
CA LEU A 11 -6.95 -8.80 -6.21
C LEU A 11 -7.15 -7.83 -5.03
N THR A 12 -8.13 -6.92 -5.14
CA THR A 12 -8.51 -6.03 -4.04
C THR A 12 -8.91 -6.82 -2.79
N ILE A 13 -9.80 -7.81 -2.94
CA ILE A 13 -10.24 -8.65 -1.81
C ILE A 13 -9.08 -9.43 -1.20
N ALA A 14 -8.20 -9.99 -2.05
CA ALA A 14 -7.02 -10.71 -1.59
C ALA A 14 -6.09 -9.79 -0.76
N LEU A 15 -5.80 -8.59 -1.26
CA LEU A 15 -4.98 -7.60 -0.54
C LEU A 15 -5.57 -7.22 0.82
N PHE A 16 -6.90 -7.04 0.91
CA PHE A 16 -7.52 -6.75 2.20
C PHE A 16 -7.40 -7.91 3.20
N ARG A 17 -7.41 -9.16 2.72
CA ARG A 17 -7.25 -10.37 3.53
C ARG A 17 -5.80 -10.73 3.85
N ALA A 18 -4.85 -10.16 3.13
CA ALA A 18 -3.43 -10.38 3.37
C ALA A 18 -3.03 -10.01 4.81
N PRO A 19 -1.99 -10.67 5.36
CA PRO A 19 -1.41 -10.26 6.64
C PRO A 19 -0.86 -8.84 6.54
N VAL A 20 -0.78 -8.18 7.69
CA VAL A 20 -0.10 -6.89 7.79
C VAL A 20 1.40 -7.14 7.63
N LEU A 21 2.01 -6.49 6.64
CA LEU A 21 3.46 -6.52 6.51
C LEU A 21 4.08 -5.58 7.54
N VAL A 22 3.60 -4.34 7.56
CA VAL A 22 4.04 -3.31 8.51
C VAL A 22 2.86 -2.44 8.93
N GLY A 23 2.82 -2.11 10.22
CA GLY A 23 1.81 -1.25 10.82
C GLY A 23 2.45 -0.07 11.54
N GLY A 24 1.87 1.11 11.35
CA GLY A 24 2.21 2.33 12.07
C GLY A 24 1.00 2.90 12.81
N ASP A 25 1.16 4.11 13.32
CA ASP A 25 0.11 4.81 14.06
C ASP A 25 -1.00 5.30 13.12
N PHE A 26 -0.65 5.63 11.87
CA PHE A 26 -1.54 6.25 10.90
C PHE A 26 -1.83 5.39 9.67
N ILE A 27 -0.90 4.54 9.26
CA ILE A 27 -1.05 3.67 8.09
C ILE A 27 -0.62 2.24 8.37
N VAL A 28 -1.21 1.34 7.61
CA VAL A 28 -0.88 -0.09 7.56
C VAL A 28 -0.61 -0.44 6.12
N VAL A 29 0.47 -1.19 5.88
CA VAL A 29 0.83 -1.67 4.55
C VAL A 29 0.67 -3.18 4.50
N LYS A 30 0.03 -3.64 3.44
CA LYS A 30 -0.09 -5.05 3.08
C LYS A 30 0.46 -5.25 1.69
N VAL A 31 1.16 -6.35 1.47
CA VAL A 31 1.77 -6.66 0.18
C VAL A 31 1.40 -8.08 -0.20
N LEU A 32 1.13 -8.29 -1.48
CA LEU A 32 0.97 -9.61 -2.07
C LEU A 32 1.76 -9.70 -3.37
N PRO A 33 2.26 -10.89 -3.73
CA PRO A 33 2.79 -11.13 -5.07
C PRO A 33 1.72 -10.86 -6.13
N SER A 34 2.13 -10.27 -7.25
CA SER A 34 1.25 -9.94 -8.36
C SER A 34 1.92 -10.23 -9.70
N PRO A 35 1.48 -11.27 -10.42
CA PRO A 35 2.06 -11.62 -11.72
C PRO A 35 1.64 -10.66 -12.85
N GLU A 36 0.60 -9.85 -12.64
CA GLU A 36 0.11 -8.89 -13.64
C GLU A 36 0.89 -7.55 -13.63
N GLY A 37 1.90 -7.43 -12.78
CA GLY A 37 2.69 -6.22 -12.63
C GLY A 37 2.43 -5.50 -11.30
N LYS A 38 3.22 -4.46 -11.05
CA LYS A 38 3.12 -3.72 -9.79
C LYS A 38 1.88 -2.85 -9.72
N SER A 39 1.20 -2.89 -8.58
CA SER A 39 -0.01 -2.10 -8.37
C SER A 39 -0.09 -1.47 -6.98
N LEU A 40 -0.71 -0.30 -6.90
CA LEU A 40 -0.92 0.43 -5.66
C LEU A 40 -2.42 0.64 -5.42
N LEU A 41 -2.93 0.05 -4.36
CA LEU A 41 -4.26 0.27 -3.83
C LEU A 41 -4.18 1.14 -2.58
N ILE A 42 -5.00 2.18 -2.50
CA ILE A 42 -5.06 3.07 -1.33
C ILE A 42 -6.46 3.03 -0.75
N SER A 43 -6.57 2.55 0.49
CA SER A 43 -7.82 2.49 1.24
C SER A 43 -7.85 3.59 2.30
N VAL A 44 -8.79 4.52 2.13
CA VAL A 44 -9.06 5.57 3.13
C VAL A 44 -10.49 5.43 3.63
N PRO A 45 -10.70 4.87 4.84
CA PRO A 45 -12.04 4.65 5.37
C PRO A 45 -12.76 5.98 5.63
N LYS A 46 -14.09 5.95 5.61
CA LYS A 46 -14.94 7.13 5.84
C LYS A 46 -14.64 7.81 7.19
N LYS A 47 -14.21 7.02 8.20
CA LYS A 47 -13.85 7.49 9.55
C LYS A 47 -12.64 8.46 9.57
N CYS A 48 -11.82 8.51 8.52
CA CYS A 48 -10.69 9.44 8.41
C CYS A 48 -11.10 10.88 8.02
N GLY A 49 -12.40 11.13 7.81
CA GLY A 49 -12.97 12.46 7.59
C GLY A 49 -13.69 12.65 6.25
N LYS A 50 -14.04 13.92 5.97
CA LYS A 50 -14.77 14.32 4.75
C LYS A 50 -14.00 14.01 3.47
N ALA A 51 -14.70 13.98 2.34
CA ALA A 51 -14.14 13.64 1.03
C ALA A 51 -12.85 14.41 0.69
N VAL A 52 -12.80 15.72 0.97
CA VAL A 52 -11.62 16.56 0.73
C VAL A 52 -10.40 16.06 1.50
N ARG A 53 -10.54 15.76 2.80
CA ARG A 53 -9.46 15.23 3.64
C ARG A 53 -8.99 13.86 3.13
N ARG A 54 -9.91 12.96 2.79
CA ARG A 54 -9.56 11.64 2.24
C ARG A 54 -8.88 11.73 0.88
N ASN A 55 -9.28 12.68 0.04
CA ASN A 55 -8.63 12.96 -1.24
C ASN A 55 -7.22 13.51 -1.04
N ARG A 56 -7.02 14.39 -0.05
CA ARG A 56 -5.70 14.90 0.34
C ARG A 56 -4.78 13.76 0.78
N ILE A 57 -5.25 12.87 1.64
CA ILE A 57 -4.49 11.69 2.08
C ILE A 57 -4.11 10.81 0.89
N ARG A 58 -5.06 10.46 0.02
CA ARG A 58 -4.78 9.71 -1.21
C ARG A 58 -3.80 10.41 -2.14
N ARG A 59 -3.79 11.74 -2.19
CA ARG A 59 -2.82 12.51 -2.98
C ARG A 59 -1.43 12.42 -2.38
N ILE A 60 -1.29 12.59 -1.06
CA ILE A 60 0.00 12.50 -0.35
C ILE A 60 0.66 11.14 -0.61
N ILE A 61 -0.10 10.05 -0.41
CA ILE A 61 0.41 8.69 -0.60
C ILE A 61 0.80 8.47 -2.07
N ARG A 62 -0.06 8.88 -3.04
CA ARG A 62 0.25 8.73 -4.46
C ARG A 62 1.49 9.51 -4.89
N GLU A 63 1.63 10.76 -4.49
CA GLU A 63 2.80 11.56 -4.85
C GLU A 63 4.09 10.97 -4.28
N TRP A 64 4.03 10.46 -3.05
CA TRP A 64 5.17 9.80 -2.43
C TRP A 64 5.59 8.54 -3.20
N PHE A 65 4.63 7.68 -3.55
CA PHE A 65 4.89 6.49 -4.36
C PHE A 65 5.32 6.83 -5.78
N ARG A 66 4.77 7.89 -6.39
CA ARG A 66 5.12 8.32 -7.75
C ARG A 66 6.61 8.62 -7.88
N LEU A 67 7.20 9.27 -6.87
CA LEU A 67 8.64 9.59 -6.86
C LEU A 67 9.54 8.36 -6.67
N ARG A 68 8.99 7.27 -6.11
CA ARG A 68 9.72 6.04 -5.77
C ARG A 68 9.26 4.83 -6.58
N TRP A 69 8.38 5.02 -7.56
CA TRP A 69 7.71 3.93 -8.26
C TRP A 69 8.69 3.03 -9.03
N ASN A 70 9.78 3.61 -9.51
CA ASN A 70 10.84 2.88 -10.21
C ASN A 70 11.62 1.94 -9.28
N GLN A 71 11.64 2.23 -7.98
CA GLN A 71 12.29 1.39 -6.97
C GLN A 71 11.35 0.28 -6.48
N VAL A 72 10.04 0.38 -6.74
CA VAL A 72 9.07 -0.66 -6.39
C VAL A 72 9.20 -1.83 -7.37
N PRO A 73 9.41 -3.06 -6.88
CA PRO A 73 9.51 -4.27 -7.71
C PRO A 73 8.26 -4.52 -8.55
N GLU A 74 8.45 -5.03 -9.78
CA GLU A 74 7.36 -5.22 -10.76
C GLU A 74 6.38 -6.34 -10.41
N ASN A 75 6.71 -7.23 -9.46
CA ASN A 75 5.94 -8.43 -9.17
C ASN A 75 5.12 -8.34 -7.87
N ILE A 76 4.82 -7.13 -7.37
CA ILE A 76 4.08 -6.95 -6.12
C ILE A 76 2.90 -5.98 -6.22
N SER A 77 1.82 -6.31 -5.53
CA SER A 77 0.69 -5.43 -5.30
C SER A 77 0.69 -4.94 -3.86
N ILE A 78 0.60 -3.63 -3.68
CA ILE A 78 0.70 -2.95 -2.38
C ILE A 78 -0.66 -2.35 -2.04
N LEU A 79 -1.17 -2.65 -0.84
CA LEU A 79 -2.29 -1.96 -0.24
C LEU A 79 -1.79 -1.07 0.91
N VAL A 80 -2.01 0.24 0.77
CA VAL A 80 -1.85 1.20 1.86
C VAL A 80 -3.22 1.50 2.45
N GLN A 81 -3.44 1.07 3.68
CA GLN A 81 -4.66 1.32 4.43
C GLN A 81 -4.41 2.37 5.49
N THR A 82 -5.18 3.46 5.48
CA THR A 82 -5.07 4.50 6.49
C THR A 82 -5.96 4.19 7.68
N LEU A 83 -5.44 4.41 8.88
CA LEU A 83 -6.13 4.18 10.13
C LEU A 83 -6.99 5.39 10.53
N PRO A 84 -8.10 5.18 11.27
CA PRO A 84 -8.93 6.27 11.79
C PRO A 84 -8.18 7.24 12.72
N ALA A 85 -7.08 6.80 13.34
CA ALA A 85 -6.19 7.63 14.15
C ALA A 85 -5.69 8.88 13.40
N THR A 86 -5.62 8.81 12.06
CA THR A 86 -5.31 9.97 11.21
C THR A 86 -6.24 11.15 11.45
N THR A 87 -7.47 10.98 11.94
CA THR A 87 -8.41 12.09 12.21
C THR A 87 -7.86 13.08 13.23
N GLN A 88 -7.03 12.64 14.16
CA GLN A 88 -6.43 13.48 15.20
C GLN A 88 -5.35 14.44 14.65
N LEU A 89 -4.82 14.18 13.46
CA LEU A 89 -3.78 15.01 12.86
C LEU A 89 -4.32 16.31 12.29
N SER A 90 -3.74 17.43 12.73
CA SER A 90 -3.95 18.74 12.12
C SER A 90 -3.47 18.76 10.66
N LYS A 91 -3.99 19.70 9.85
CA LYS A 91 -3.66 19.79 8.42
C LYS A 91 -2.15 19.87 8.16
N ASN A 92 -1.41 20.57 9.02
CA ASN A 92 0.02 20.82 8.86
C ASN A 92 0.85 19.57 9.21
N LYS A 93 0.40 18.76 10.19
CA LYS A 93 1.09 17.53 10.60
C LYS A 93 0.72 16.31 9.74
N LEU A 94 -0.41 16.35 9.03
CA LEU A 94 -0.89 15.21 8.23
C LEU A 94 0.12 14.71 7.19
N SER A 95 0.68 15.62 6.39
CA SER A 95 1.64 15.25 5.34
C SER A 95 2.97 14.71 5.89
N PRO A 96 3.65 15.40 6.84
CA PRO A 96 4.91 14.90 7.36
C PRO A 96 4.75 13.58 8.12
N SER A 97 3.69 13.39 8.92
CA SER A 97 3.48 12.13 9.65
C SER A 97 3.26 10.93 8.71
N ILE A 98 2.40 11.07 7.69
CA ILE A 98 2.17 9.98 6.73
C ILE A 98 3.45 9.67 5.95
N ARG A 99 4.21 10.71 5.54
CA ARG A 99 5.48 10.51 4.83
C ARG A 99 6.51 9.79 5.69
N ALA A 100 6.66 10.18 6.96
CA ALA A 100 7.61 9.56 7.87
C ALA A 100 7.32 8.05 8.04
N GLU A 101 6.05 7.66 8.19
CA GLU A 101 5.68 6.24 8.23
C GLU A 101 5.98 5.52 6.92
N LEU A 102 5.68 6.15 5.77
CA LEU A 102 5.98 5.55 4.47
C LEU A 102 7.49 5.35 4.24
N GLU A 103 8.33 6.31 4.62
CA GLU A 103 9.79 6.14 4.55
C GLU A 103 10.27 4.99 5.44
N LYS A 104 9.74 4.88 6.65
CA LYS A 104 10.08 3.78 7.58
C LYS A 104 9.70 2.42 7.01
N PHE A 105 8.58 2.33 6.29
CA PHE A 105 8.03 1.09 5.76
C PHE A 105 8.61 0.70 4.41
N PHE A 106 9.22 1.64 3.68
CA PHE A 106 9.71 1.39 2.35
C PHE A 106 10.73 0.23 2.26
N PRO A 107 11.76 0.14 3.13
CA PRO A 107 12.74 -0.94 3.06
C PRO A 107 12.10 -2.33 3.23
N GLU A 108 11.10 -2.45 4.11
CA GLU A 108 10.41 -3.72 4.35
C GLU A 108 9.58 -4.18 3.13
N ILE A 109 9.00 -3.23 2.39
CA ILE A 109 8.29 -3.53 1.14
C ILE A 109 9.26 -4.09 0.09
N ILE A 110 10.46 -3.51 -0.03
CA ILE A 110 11.48 -3.98 -0.96
C ILE A 110 11.97 -5.38 -0.57
N LYS A 111 12.31 -5.56 0.71
CA LYS A 111 12.77 -6.85 1.26
C LYS A 111 11.75 -7.98 1.06
N TYR A 112 10.46 -7.68 1.23
CA TYR A 112 9.39 -8.67 1.00
C TYR A 112 9.38 -9.19 -0.44
N ALA A 113 9.57 -8.30 -1.41
CA ALA A 113 9.63 -8.69 -2.82
C ALA A 113 10.86 -9.55 -3.14
N GLU A 114 12.02 -9.22 -2.57
CA GLU A 114 13.26 -10.00 -2.72
C GLU A 114 13.11 -11.41 -2.14
N THR A 115 12.47 -11.53 -0.98
CA THR A 115 12.24 -12.83 -0.31
C THR A 115 11.28 -13.72 -1.13
N THR A 116 10.28 -13.12 -1.78
CA THR A 116 9.34 -13.84 -2.64
C THR A 116 10.02 -14.41 -3.89
N HIS A 117 11.05 -13.76 -4.42
CA HIS A 117 11.84 -14.29 -5.55
C HIS A 117 12.67 -15.54 -5.17
N LEU A 118 12.96 -15.77 -3.89
CA LEU A 118 13.70 -16.96 -3.45
C LEU A 118 12.83 -18.22 -3.36
N SER A 119 11.52 -18.11 -3.08
CA SER A 119 10.65 -19.29 -2.97
C SER A 119 10.29 -19.92 -4.33
N ASP A 120 10.35 -19.15 -5.43
CA ASP A 120 10.05 -19.65 -6.77
C ASP A 120 11.22 -20.40 -7.44
N LYS A 121 12.44 -20.34 -6.88
CA LYS A 121 13.61 -21.06 -7.41
C LYS A 121 13.80 -22.47 -6.83
N SER A 122 13.14 -22.83 -5.74
CA SER A 122 13.31 -24.13 -5.08
C SER A 122 12.39 -25.25 -5.60
N SER A 123 11.47 -24.95 -6.53
CA SER A 123 10.53 -25.92 -7.11
C SER A 123 10.92 -26.40 -8.51
N ASN A 124 12.09 -26.00 -9.02
CA ASN A 124 12.71 -26.58 -10.22
C ASN A 124 14.13 -27.09 -9.87
N LEU A 125 14.21 -28.18 -9.10
CA LEU A 125 15.32 -29.12 -9.27
C LEU A 125 14.78 -30.34 -10.03
N PRO A 126 15.51 -30.81 -11.07
CA PRO A 126 15.13 -31.99 -11.85
C PRO A 126 15.13 -33.27 -11.03
#